data_AF-A0A0E9LW67-F1
#
_entry.id   AF-A0A0E9LW67-F1
#
_cell.length_a   1.000
_cell.length_b   1.000
_cell.length_c   1.000
_cell.angle_alpha   90.00
_cell.angle_beta   90.00
_cell.angle_gamma   90.00
#
_symmetry.space_group_name_H-M   'P 1'
#
loop_
_entity.id
_entity.type
_entity.pdbx_description
1 polymer ?
#
loop_
_entity_poly.entity_id
_entity_poly.type
_entity_poly.pdbx_seq_one_letter_code
_entity_poly.pdbx_strand_id
1 'polypeptide(L)' 'MNIGGVIRGKEVIIPNGDTRIQPNDRVVVFALPSGIKKVEKMFL' A
#
# COMPACT_ATOMS: atom_id res chain seq x y z
N MET A 1 -4.35 10.23 2.16
CA MET A 1 -4.06 8.78 2.22
C MET A 1 -3.24 8.50 0.99
N ASN A 2 -1.95 8.24 1.17
CA ASN A 2 -1.01 8.09 0.06
C ASN A 2 -0.26 6.77 0.21
N ILE A 3 0.01 6.10 -0.90
CA ILE A 3 0.87 4.92 -0.90
C ILE A 3 2.32 5.41 -1.01
N GLY A 4 3.13 5.09 -0.01
CA GLY A 4 4.54 5.49 0.06
C GLY A 4 5.48 4.55 -0.70
N GLY A 5 5.10 3.28 -0.84
CA GLY A 5 5.94 2.26 -1.47
C GLY A 5 5.27 0.89 -1.46
N VAL A 6 5.70 0.01 -2.38
CA VAL A 6 5.30 -1.39 -2.42
C VAL A 6 6.57 -2.25 -2.38
N ILE A 7 6.61 -3.23 -1.49
CA ILE A 7 7.70 -4.21 -1.41
C ILE A 7 7.16 -5.55 -1.91
N ARG A 8 7.75 -6.05 -3.01
CA ARG A 8 7.37 -7.32 -3.64
C ARG A 8 8.55 -8.27 -3.60
N GLY A 9 8.53 -9.21 -2.66
CA GLY A 9 9.66 -10.09 -2.41
C GLY A 9 10.90 -9.29 -1.98
N LYS A 10 11.89 -9.17 -2.88
CA LYS A 10 13.15 -8.43 -2.66
C LYS A 10 13.19 -7.08 -3.36
N GLU A 11 12.15 -6.73 -4.11
CA GLU A 11 12.09 -5.49 -4.89
C GLU A 11 11.30 -4.42 -4.15
N VAL A 12 11.76 -3.18 -4.29
CA VAL A 12 11.07 -1.98 -3.81
C VAL A 12 10.55 -1.22 -5.02
N ILE A 13 9.23 -1.00 -5.05
CA ILE A 13 8.50 -0.36 -6.15
C ILE A 13 7.97 0.98 -5.64
N ILE A 14 8.28 2.06 -6.35
CA ILE A 14 7.65 3.37 -6.14
C ILE A 14 6.34 3.38 -6.94
N PRO A 15 5.17 3.38 -6.29
CA PRO A 15 3.90 3.28 -6.97
C PRO A 15 3.58 4.55 -7.75
N ASN A 16 2.97 4.35 -8.92
CA ASN A 16 2.38 5.38 -9.76
C ASN A 16 0.91 5.04 -10.04
N GLY A 17 0.24 5.84 -10.88
CA GLY A 17 -1.17 5.63 -11.22
C GLY A 17 -1.51 4.27 -11.83
N ASP A 18 -0.54 3.59 -12.44
CA ASP A 18 -0.72 2.30 -13.11
C ASP A 18 -0.29 1.10 -12.25
N THR A 19 0.27 1.36 -11.07
CA THR A 19 0.80 0.31 -10.21
C THR A 19 -0.32 -0.54 -9.65
N ARG A 20 -0.36 -1.82 -10.07
CA ARG A 20 -1.29 -2.81 -9.53
C ARG A 20 -0.65 -3.53 -8.34
N ILE A 21 -1.32 -3.43 -7.20
CA ILE A 21 -1.01 -4.22 -6.00
C ILE A 21 -1.37 -5.67 -6.27
N GLN A 22 -0.49 -6.60 -5.86
CA GLN A 22 -0.62 -8.03 -6.07
C GLN A 22 -0.65 -8.78 -4.73
N PRO A 23 -1.16 -10.02 -4.69
CA PRO A 23 -1.07 -10.85 -3.50
C PRO A 23 0.38 -10.96 -3.00
N ASN A 24 0.55 -10.93 -1.68
CA ASN A 24 1.84 -10.94 -0.96
C ASN A 24 2.67 -9.66 -1.06
N ASP A 25 2.19 -8.60 -1.72
CA ASP A 25 2.82 -7.29 -1.63
C ASP A 25 2.72 -6.75 -0.20
N ARG A 26 3.81 -6.15 0.28
CA ARG A 26 3.79 -5.32 1.49
C ARG A 26 3.69 -3.86 1.09
N VAL A 27 2.57 -3.23 1.42
CA VAL A 27 2.26 -1.86 0.98
C VAL A 27 2.44 -0.89 2.14
N VAL A 28 3.26 0.13 1.96
CA VAL A 28 3.47 1.21 2.93
C VAL A 28 2.46 2.31 2.65
N VAL A 29 1.60 2.64 3.63
CA VAL A 29 0.54 3.64 3.49
C VAL A 29 0.70 4.74 4.54
N PHE A 30 0.65 5.99 4.09
CA PHE A 30 0.57 7.16 4.96
C PHE A 30 -0.90 7.57 5.12
N ALA A 31 -1.38 7.51 6.36
CA ALA A 31 -2.73 7.92 6.73
C ALA A 31 -2.73 8.59 8.11
N LEU A 32 -3.71 9.47 8.34
CA LEU A 32 -4.02 9.95 9.68
C LEU A 32 -4.55 8.79 10.53
N PRO A 33 -4.43 8.85 11.87
CA PRO A 33 -4.93 7.78 12.75
C PRO A 33 -6.41 7.42 12.52
N SER A 34 -7.25 8.41 12.23
CA SER A 34 -8.67 8.22 11.89
C SER A 34 -8.91 7.39 10.63
N GLY A 35 -7.92 7.31 9.73
CA GLY A 35 -8.01 6.59 8.47
C GLY A 35 -7.59 5.12 8.53
N ILE A 36 -6.98 4.65 9.63
CA ILE A 36 -6.40 3.30 9.72
C ILE A 36 -7.46 2.21 9.43
N LYS A 37 -8.63 2.28 10.08
CA LYS A 37 -9.73 1.33 9.85
C LYS A 37 -10.23 1.30 8.40
N LYS A 38 -10.11 2.41 7.67
CA LYS A 38 -10.48 2.47 6.25
C LYS A 38 -9.43 1.78 5.38
N VAL A 39 -8.15 1.93 5.71
CA VAL A 39 -7.04 1.26 5.02
C VAL A 39 -7.14 -0.25 5.20
N GLU A 40 -7.34 -0.73 6.43
CA GLU A 40 -7.44 -2.18 6.71
C GLU A 40 -8.49 -2.86 5.83
N LYS A 41 -9.66 -2.24 5.64
CA LYS A 41 -10.74 -2.76 4.79
C LYS A 41 -10.43 -2.84 3.29
N MET A 42 -9.40 -2.13 2.81
CA MET A 42 -9.01 -2.18 1.39
C MET A 42 -8.19 -3.42 1.05
N PHE A 43 -7.64 -4.11 2.06
CA PHE A 43 -6.75 -5.26 1.91
C PHE A 43 -7.30 -6.55 2.55
N LEU A 44 -8.55 -6.52 3.03
CA LEU A 44 -9.31 -7.68 3.49
C LEU A 44 -10.00 -8.43 2.34
#